data_AF-A0A2G5SUV2-F1
#
_entry.id   AF-A0A2G5SUV2-F1
#
_cell.length_a   1.000
_cell.length_b   1.000
_cell.length_c   1.000
_cell.angle_alpha   90.00
_cell.angle_beta   90.00
_cell.angle_gamma   90.00
#
_symmetry.space_group_name_H-M   'P 1'
#
loop_
_entity.id
_entity.type
_entity.pdbx_description
1 polymer ?
#
loop_
_entity_poly.entity_id
_entity_poly.type
_entity_poly.pdbx_seq_one_letter_code
_entity_poly.pdbx_strand_id
1 'polypeptide(L)'
;MFCQSIILFCCLLVFINACIPTQNVDSTTTTTTTTVATTTTTVTEAPFPCNVCQKVYDPACQGFGIPTLLTGCPTAAEAGITYLLNAVIALFPFVPANSCSTVVVCPPTTTLEYLVFGTVLPGPSPAVAWCEETGADAGKWYTGISWLARFELNTLSCKPIISG
;
A
#
# COMPACT_ATOMS: atom_id res chain seq x y z
N MET A 1 -30.01 17.24 -37.98
CA MET A 1 -30.11 15.76 -37.93
C MET A 1 -29.71 15.37 -36.50
N PHE A 2 -30.56 15.02 -35.54
CA PHE A 2 -31.97 14.63 -35.42
C PHE A 2 -32.59 15.50 -34.30
N CYS A 3 -33.72 16.19 -34.52
CA CYS A 3 -35.09 15.71 -34.26
C CYS A 3 -35.22 15.02 -32.89
N GLN A 4 -36.10 15.57 -32.04
CA GLN A 4 -36.73 14.93 -30.86
C GLN A 4 -36.16 15.26 -29.47
N SER A 5 -36.45 16.46 -28.94
CA SER A 5 -36.70 16.65 -27.50
C SER A 5 -37.67 17.80 -27.20
N ILE A 6 -38.54 18.16 -28.17
CA ILE A 6 -39.65 19.11 -27.96
C ILE A 6 -40.88 18.45 -27.32
N ILE A 7 -40.82 17.16 -26.98
CA ILE A 7 -41.97 16.43 -26.44
C ILE A 7 -41.66 16.01 -25.00
N LEU A 8 -42.57 16.40 -24.10
CA LEU A 8 -42.78 15.84 -22.76
C LEU A 8 -41.87 16.42 -21.64
N PHE A 9 -41.85 17.72 -21.36
CA PHE A 9 -42.87 18.45 -20.57
C PHE A 9 -43.75 17.67 -19.55
N CYS A 10 -43.53 16.38 -19.26
CA CYS A 10 -44.46 15.57 -18.45
C CYS A 10 -43.84 14.82 -17.26
N CYS A 11 -42.52 14.85 -17.06
CA CYS A 11 -41.92 14.14 -15.91
C CYS A 11 -41.36 15.03 -14.80
N LEU A 12 -41.46 16.36 -14.91
CA LEU A 12 -40.97 17.28 -13.88
C LEU A 12 -41.90 17.41 -12.65
N LEU A 13 -43.05 16.73 -12.64
CA LEU A 13 -44.12 16.92 -11.65
C LEU A 13 -44.13 15.92 -10.49
N VAL A 14 -43.19 14.98 -10.38
CA VAL A 14 -43.34 13.84 -9.43
C VAL A 14 -42.41 13.89 -8.21
N PHE A 15 -41.50 14.85 -8.07
CA PHE A 15 -40.60 14.88 -6.90
C PHE A 15 -40.79 16.07 -5.94
N ILE A 16 -41.90 16.81 -6.05
CA ILE A 16 -42.21 17.95 -5.15
C ILE A 16 -42.83 17.56 -3.81
N ASN A 17 -42.87 16.29 -3.41
CA ASN A 17 -43.52 15.87 -2.15
C ASN A 17 -42.61 15.18 -1.12
N ALA A 18 -41.40 15.71 -0.91
CA ALA A 18 -40.65 15.40 0.30
C ALA A 18 -40.49 16.67 1.16
N CYS A 19 -41.05 16.58 2.36
CA CYS A 19 -41.23 17.62 3.37
C CYS A 19 -39.94 18.39 3.71
N ILE A 20 -39.99 19.72 3.71
CA ILE A 20 -38.92 20.59 4.21
C ILE A 20 -39.18 20.82 5.72
N PRO A 21 -38.31 20.36 6.64
CA PRO A 21 -38.43 20.75 8.03
C PRO A 21 -37.98 22.21 8.21
N THR A 22 -38.90 23.08 8.60
CA THR A 22 -38.57 24.42 9.12
C THR A 22 -37.96 24.28 10.51
N GLN A 23 -36.66 24.54 10.65
CA GLN A 23 -36.02 24.63 11.97
C GLN A 23 -35.76 26.10 12.30
N ASN A 24 -36.42 26.54 13.36
CA ASN A 24 -36.26 27.82 14.04
C ASN A 24 -34.79 28.02 14.44
N VAL A 25 -34.17 29.13 14.03
CA VAL A 25 -32.80 29.47 14.43
C VAL A 25 -32.87 30.33 15.69
N ASP A 26 -32.82 29.69 16.86
CA ASP A 26 -32.49 30.35 18.11
C ASP A 26 -30.95 30.42 18.22
N SER A 27 -30.40 31.62 18.31
CA SER A 27 -28.95 31.83 18.44
C SER A 27 -28.48 31.44 19.83
N THR A 28 -28.18 30.15 20.02
CA THR A 28 -27.45 29.65 21.19
C THR A 28 -26.03 29.29 20.75
N THR A 29 -25.05 30.08 21.21
CA THR A 29 -23.62 29.81 21.05
C THR A 29 -23.27 28.45 21.64
N THR A 30 -23.24 27.44 20.78
CA THR A 30 -22.85 26.07 21.14
C THR A 30 -21.47 25.84 20.54
N THR A 31 -20.45 25.80 21.40
CA THR A 31 -19.09 25.37 21.06
C THR A 31 -19.18 23.95 20.52
N THR A 32 -19.13 23.82 19.20
CA THR A 32 -19.16 22.51 18.52
C THR A 32 -17.72 22.01 18.48
N THR A 33 -17.36 21.18 19.47
CA THR A 33 -16.14 20.38 19.38
C THR A 33 -16.36 19.34 18.28
N THR A 34 -15.78 19.56 17.10
CA THR A 34 -15.74 18.58 16.02
C THR A 34 -14.80 17.45 16.44
N THR A 35 -15.33 16.45 17.11
CA THR A 35 -14.65 15.16 17.25
C THR A 35 -14.64 14.53 15.86
N VAL A 36 -13.53 14.68 15.14
CA VAL A 36 -13.25 13.88 13.95
C VAL A 36 -13.33 12.44 14.41
N ALA A 37 -14.39 11.74 14.01
CA ALA A 37 -14.46 10.30 14.16
C ALA A 37 -13.34 9.73 13.31
N THR A 38 -12.19 9.47 13.94
CA THR A 38 -11.12 8.68 13.35
C THR A 38 -11.74 7.34 13.01
N THR A 39 -12.07 7.18 11.73
CA THR A 39 -12.49 5.90 11.18
C THR A 39 -11.22 5.08 11.17
N THR A 40 -10.96 4.38 12.27
CA THR A 40 -9.88 3.41 12.37
C THR A 40 -10.27 2.23 11.49
N THR A 41 -10.03 2.37 10.19
CA THR A 41 -10.05 1.24 9.26
C THR A 41 -8.89 0.35 9.66
N THR A 42 -9.17 -0.67 10.47
CA THR A 42 -8.19 -1.70 10.79
C THR A 42 -7.95 -2.49 9.51
N VAL A 43 -6.93 -2.07 8.75
CA VAL A 43 -6.44 -2.83 7.60
C VAL A 43 -5.73 -4.05 8.18
N THR A 44 -6.45 -5.15 8.29
CA THR A 44 -5.92 -6.43 8.76
C THR A 44 -4.87 -6.91 7.76
N GLU A 45 -3.60 -6.87 8.15
CA GLU A 45 -2.51 -7.43 7.34
C GLU A 45 -2.75 -8.93 7.16
N ALA A 46 -2.60 -9.42 5.92
CA ALA A 46 -2.71 -10.84 5.63
C ALA A 46 -1.70 -11.64 6.49
N PRO A 47 -2.08 -12.85 6.96
CA PRO A 47 -1.16 -13.69 7.72
C PRO A 47 0.08 -14.00 6.87
N PHE A 48 1.26 -13.87 7.49
CA PHE A 48 2.54 -14.12 6.85
C PHE A 48 2.71 -15.64 6.63
N PRO A 49 2.84 -16.12 5.38
CA PRO A 49 2.73 -17.55 5.05
C PRO A 49 4.05 -18.32 5.15
N CYS A 50 5.13 -17.67 5.59
CA CYS A 50 6.47 -18.22 5.60
C CYS A 50 6.92 -18.54 7.04
N ASN A 51 7.74 -19.57 7.24
CA ASN A 51 8.04 -20.11 8.56
C ASN A 51 9.43 -19.67 9.07
N VAL A 52 10.42 -19.68 8.18
CA VAL A 52 11.82 -19.35 8.53
C VAL A 52 12.10 -17.88 8.23
N CYS A 53 11.67 -17.41 7.05
CA CYS A 53 11.88 -16.03 6.64
C CYS A 53 11.12 -15.07 7.55
N GLN A 54 11.68 -13.89 7.81
CA GLN A 54 10.94 -12.79 8.42
C GLN A 54 10.46 -11.82 7.33
N LYS A 55 9.55 -10.90 7.66
CA LYS A 55 9.13 -9.85 6.73
C LYS A 55 10.33 -8.98 6.35
N VAL A 56 10.57 -8.80 5.06
CA VAL A 56 11.68 -7.97 4.55
C VAL A 56 11.33 -6.50 4.43
N TYR A 57 10.04 -6.20 4.27
CA TYR A 57 9.56 -4.83 4.18
C TYR A 57 9.62 -4.15 5.54
N ASP A 58 10.37 -3.06 5.65
CA ASP A 58 10.47 -2.25 6.88
C ASP A 58 9.52 -1.02 6.79
N PRO A 59 8.41 -1.02 7.55
CA PRO A 59 7.51 0.12 7.66
C PRO A 59 7.96 1.14 8.73
N ALA A 60 9.04 0.88 9.48
CA ALA A 60 9.44 1.67 10.65
C ALA A 60 10.16 2.98 10.32
N CYS A 61 10.33 3.31 9.04
CA CYS A 61 10.74 4.63 8.58
C CYS A 61 9.61 5.67 8.74
N GLN A 62 8.99 5.71 9.92
CA GLN A 62 8.00 6.69 10.35
C GLN A 62 8.76 7.94 10.79
N GLY A 63 8.74 8.99 9.98
CA GLY A 63 9.35 10.27 10.34
C GLY A 63 8.83 10.79 11.68
N PHE A 64 9.66 11.57 12.38
CA PHE A 64 9.30 12.19 13.66
C PHE A 64 8.16 13.21 13.44
N GLY A 65 6.94 12.88 13.89
CA GLY A 65 5.75 13.73 13.75
C GLY A 65 4.74 13.18 12.73
N ILE A 66 3.83 12.33 13.19
CA ILE A 66 2.70 11.78 12.43
C ILE A 66 1.56 12.81 12.42
N PRO A 67 0.93 13.11 11.26
CA PRO A 67 -0.17 12.27 10.79
C PRO A 67 -0.32 12.17 9.25
N THR A 68 0.75 12.21 8.44
CA THR A 68 0.60 12.12 6.97
C THR A 68 1.60 11.17 6.31
N LEU A 69 1.16 10.44 5.28
CA LEU A 69 1.94 9.63 4.33
C LEU A 69 3.07 10.39 3.60
N LEU A 70 3.28 11.66 3.93
CA LEU A 70 4.23 12.57 3.28
C LEU A 70 5.62 12.53 3.92
N THR A 71 5.74 12.13 5.19
CA THR A 71 7.00 12.14 5.95
C THR A 71 7.47 10.77 6.43
N GLY A 72 6.63 9.73 6.31
CA GLY A 72 6.93 8.36 6.70
C GLY A 72 6.78 7.38 5.55
N CYS A 73 7.31 6.17 5.71
CA CYS A 73 7.07 5.08 4.76
C CYS A 73 5.65 4.53 4.93
N PRO A 74 4.96 4.16 3.83
CA PRO A 74 3.65 3.54 3.92
C PRO A 74 3.78 2.19 4.62
N THR A 75 2.73 1.79 5.32
CA THR A 75 2.62 0.46 5.90
C THR A 75 2.65 -0.61 4.80
N ALA A 76 2.94 -1.85 5.17
CA ALA A 76 2.93 -2.97 4.23
C ALA A 76 1.58 -3.10 3.52
N ALA A 77 0.47 -2.84 4.22
CA ALA A 77 -0.86 -2.91 3.63
C ALA A 77 -1.16 -1.75 2.66
N GLU A 78 -0.71 -0.53 2.98
CA GLU A 78 -0.86 0.63 2.08
C GLU A 78 -0.02 0.50 0.80
N ALA A 79 1.16 -0.11 0.91
CA ALA A 79 2.00 -0.45 -0.25
C ALA A 79 1.55 -1.75 -0.97
N GLY A 80 0.47 -2.40 -0.51
CA GLY A 80 -0.03 -3.64 -1.11
C GLY A 80 0.96 -4.81 -1.05
N ILE A 81 1.87 -4.80 -0.09
CA ILE A 81 2.91 -5.83 0.06
C ILE A 81 2.23 -7.14 0.44
N THR A 82 2.36 -8.13 -0.43
CA THR A 82 1.85 -9.47 -0.18
C THR A 82 3.00 -10.46 -0.21
N TYR A 83 3.05 -11.34 0.78
CA TYR A 83 3.98 -12.46 0.84
C TYR A 83 3.27 -13.72 0.40
N LEU A 84 3.91 -14.49 -0.46
CA LEU A 84 3.39 -15.77 -0.92
C LEU A 84 4.55 -16.78 -1.01
N LEU A 85 4.31 -17.98 -0.48
CA LEU A 85 5.23 -19.10 -0.64
C LEU A 85 5.15 -19.61 -2.08
N ASN A 86 6.31 -19.83 -2.71
CA ASN A 86 6.46 -20.37 -4.07
C ASN A 86 5.85 -19.53 -5.22
N ALA A 87 5.43 -18.28 -4.98
CA ALA A 87 4.72 -17.52 -6.00
C ALA A 87 5.57 -17.08 -7.19
N VAL A 88 6.82 -16.68 -6.95
CA VAL A 88 7.68 -16.11 -8.00
C VAL A 88 8.40 -17.16 -8.83
N ILE A 89 8.40 -18.44 -8.43
CA ILE A 89 9.17 -19.51 -9.09
C ILE A 89 8.70 -19.76 -10.53
N ALA A 90 7.40 -19.60 -10.80
CA ALA A 90 6.85 -19.74 -12.15
C ALA A 90 7.37 -18.67 -13.13
N LEU A 91 7.69 -17.48 -12.63
CA LEU A 91 8.23 -16.36 -13.42
C LEU A 91 9.77 -16.33 -13.39
N PHE A 92 10.36 -16.82 -12.30
CA PHE A 92 11.79 -16.79 -12.02
C PHE A 92 12.27 -18.19 -11.65
N PRO A 93 12.57 -19.06 -12.64
CA PRO A 93 12.92 -20.47 -12.41
C PRO A 93 14.27 -20.66 -11.71
N PHE A 94 15.03 -19.58 -11.52
CA PHE A 94 16.26 -19.58 -10.71
C PHE A 94 16.01 -19.45 -9.21
N VAL A 95 14.79 -19.09 -8.80
CA VAL A 95 14.40 -19.02 -7.39
C VAL A 95 14.18 -20.45 -6.88
N PRO A 96 14.83 -20.85 -5.77
CA PRO A 96 14.71 -22.22 -5.28
C PRO A 96 13.28 -22.56 -4.84
N ALA A 97 12.94 -23.84 -4.93
CA ALA A 97 11.67 -24.36 -4.42
C ALA A 97 11.55 -24.12 -2.91
N ASN A 98 10.32 -23.90 -2.45
CA ASN A 98 10.01 -23.49 -1.06
C ASN A 98 10.63 -22.15 -0.68
N SER A 99 10.65 -21.19 -1.59
CA SER A 99 11.04 -19.82 -1.25
C SER A 99 9.82 -18.98 -0.90
N CYS A 100 9.91 -18.27 0.22
CA CYS A 100 9.03 -17.16 0.51
C CYS A 100 9.29 -16.06 -0.52
N SER A 101 8.26 -15.45 -1.07
CA SER A 101 8.45 -14.42 -2.08
C SER A 101 7.47 -13.28 -1.91
N THR A 102 7.91 -12.09 -2.30
CA THR A 102 7.07 -10.90 -2.30
C THR A 102 7.37 -10.06 -3.53
N VAL A 103 6.33 -9.37 -3.99
CA VAL A 103 6.45 -8.34 -5.02
C VAL A 103 6.07 -7.03 -4.37
N VAL A 104 7.02 -6.11 -4.32
CA VAL A 104 6.84 -4.79 -3.73
C VAL A 104 6.50 -3.81 -4.83
N VAL A 105 5.33 -3.19 -4.74
CA VAL A 105 4.90 -2.13 -5.66
C VAL A 105 4.67 -0.87 -4.84
N CYS A 106 5.64 0.04 -4.88
CA CYS A 106 5.51 1.29 -4.14
C CYS A 106 4.39 2.19 -4.70
N PRO A 107 3.56 2.81 -3.84
CA PRO A 107 2.54 3.75 -4.27
C PRO A 107 3.10 4.94 -5.08
N PRO A 108 2.27 5.57 -5.93
CA PRO A 108 2.63 6.84 -6.57
C PRO A 108 3.04 7.84 -5.48
N THR A 109 4.10 8.63 -5.72
CA THR A 109 4.76 9.56 -4.75
C THR A 109 5.81 8.94 -3.82
N THR A 110 6.05 7.64 -3.89
CA THR A 110 7.14 6.97 -3.15
C THR A 110 8.17 6.34 -4.09
N THR A 111 9.40 6.21 -3.62
CA THR A 111 10.51 5.50 -4.28
C THR A 111 10.85 4.26 -3.48
N LEU A 112 11.16 3.16 -4.16
CA LEU A 112 11.63 1.96 -3.50
C LEU A 112 13.11 2.10 -3.13
N GLU A 113 13.42 1.87 -1.87
CA GLU A 113 14.78 1.76 -1.36
C GLU A 113 15.10 0.33 -0.97
N TYR A 114 16.29 -0.10 -1.37
CA TYR A 114 16.85 -1.40 -1.08
C TYR A 114 18.02 -1.22 -0.11
N LEU A 115 18.01 -1.91 1.03
CA LEU A 115 19.20 -2.01 1.87
C LEU A 115 19.97 -3.27 1.47
N VAL A 116 21.05 -3.09 0.72
CA VAL A 116 21.87 -4.17 0.17
C VAL A 116 23.31 -3.94 0.62
N PHE A 117 23.94 -4.97 1.20
CA PHE A 117 25.27 -4.85 1.82
C PHE A 117 25.39 -3.68 2.82
N GLY A 118 24.32 -3.40 3.57
CA GLY A 118 24.27 -2.28 4.53
C GLY A 118 24.23 -0.87 3.90
N THR A 119 24.10 -0.78 2.57
CA THR A 119 23.97 0.49 1.84
C THR A 119 22.56 0.63 1.29
N VAL A 120 21.97 1.82 1.45
CA VAL A 120 20.66 2.15 0.89
C VAL A 120 20.83 2.56 -0.56
N LEU A 121 20.13 1.85 -1.46
CA LEU A 121 20.13 2.11 -2.90
C LEU A 121 18.69 2.36 -3.37
N PRO A 122 18.41 3.48 -4.05
CA PRO A 122 17.13 3.66 -4.71
C PRO A 122 17.04 2.72 -5.92
N GLY A 123 15.87 2.13 -6.16
CA GLY A 123 15.67 1.29 -7.33
C GLY A 123 14.24 1.34 -7.86
N PRO A 124 14.00 0.67 -9.00
CA PRO A 124 12.70 0.68 -9.64
C PRO A 124 11.67 -0.11 -8.83
N SER A 125 10.42 0.35 -8.91
CA SER A 125 9.22 -0.39 -8.53
C SER A 125 8.53 -0.87 -9.83
N PRO A 126 8.08 -2.12 -9.95
CA PRO A 126 8.00 -3.15 -8.91
C PRO A 126 9.32 -3.89 -8.70
N ALA A 127 9.50 -4.41 -7.49
CA ALA A 127 10.65 -5.24 -7.12
C ALA A 127 10.24 -6.63 -6.68
N VAL A 128 11.04 -7.61 -7.04
CA VAL A 128 10.85 -8.99 -6.61
C VAL A 128 11.91 -9.32 -5.59
N ALA A 129 11.47 -9.83 -4.45
CA ALA A 129 12.36 -10.37 -3.43
C ALA A 129 11.91 -11.79 -3.06
N TRP A 130 12.88 -12.65 -2.77
CA TRP A 130 12.63 -14.00 -2.30
C TRP A 130 13.55 -14.32 -1.12
N CYS A 131 13.09 -15.21 -0.25
CA CYS A 131 13.86 -15.73 0.85
C CYS A 131 13.73 -17.26 0.89
N GLU A 132 14.86 -17.91 1.11
CA GLU A 132 14.92 -19.37 1.12
C GLU A 132 14.39 -19.89 2.47
N GLU A 133 13.41 -20.81 2.47
CA GLU A 133 12.92 -21.42 3.72
C GLU A 133 13.79 -22.61 4.16
N THR A 134 14.61 -23.15 3.26
CA THR A 134 15.44 -24.33 3.51
C THR A 134 16.82 -24.18 2.87
N GLY A 135 17.80 -24.95 3.34
CA GLY A 135 19.17 -24.90 2.84
C GLY A 135 20.12 -24.06 3.70
N ALA A 136 21.33 -23.83 3.19
CA ALA A 136 22.39 -23.11 3.89
C ALA A 136 22.13 -21.61 4.03
N ASP A 137 21.29 -21.06 3.14
CA ASP A 137 20.91 -19.65 3.10
C ASP A 137 19.48 -19.41 3.63
N ALA A 138 18.94 -20.37 4.39
CA ALA A 138 17.60 -20.27 4.95
C ALA A 138 17.44 -19.01 5.82
N GLY A 139 16.36 -18.25 5.60
CA GLY A 139 16.07 -17.01 6.31
C GLY A 139 16.72 -15.75 5.72
N LYS A 140 17.55 -15.87 4.68
CA LYS A 140 18.13 -14.72 3.97
C LYS A 140 17.27 -14.28 2.81
N TRP A 141 17.13 -12.97 2.66
CA TRP A 141 16.43 -12.37 1.53
C TRP A 141 17.39 -12.02 0.41
N TYR A 142 16.90 -12.18 -0.81
CA TYR A 142 17.60 -11.87 -2.03
C TYR A 142 16.69 -11.11 -2.99
N THR A 143 17.30 -10.27 -3.82
CA THR A 143 16.67 -9.65 -4.98
C THR A 143 17.60 -9.75 -6.18
N GLY A 144 17.07 -9.72 -7.40
CA GLY A 144 17.87 -9.85 -8.61
C GLY A 144 17.10 -10.42 -9.79
N ILE A 145 17.83 -10.61 -10.89
CA ILE A 145 17.28 -11.06 -12.18
C ILE A 145 17.76 -12.46 -12.58
N SER A 146 18.72 -13.03 -11.85
CA SER A 146 19.23 -14.39 -12.09
C SER A 146 19.97 -14.92 -10.86
N TRP A 147 20.35 -16.20 -10.88
CA TRP A 147 21.15 -16.81 -9.81
C TRP A 147 22.54 -16.18 -9.63
N LEU A 148 23.15 -15.67 -10.72
CA LEU A 148 24.46 -15.01 -10.71
C LEU A 148 24.36 -13.52 -10.36
N ALA A 149 23.25 -12.88 -10.73
CA ALA A 149 22.98 -11.48 -10.46
C ALA A 149 21.89 -11.35 -9.39
N ARG A 150 22.14 -12.01 -8.24
CA ARG A 150 21.36 -11.87 -7.01
C ARG A 150 22.18 -11.12 -5.97
N PHE A 151 21.50 -10.28 -5.21
CA PHE A 151 22.08 -9.51 -4.12
C PHE A 151 21.35 -9.84 -2.83
N GLU A 152 22.11 -10.00 -1.74
CA GLU A 152 21.53 -10.17 -0.42
C GLU A 152 20.86 -8.86 0.01
N LEU A 153 19.63 -8.98 0.46
CA LEU A 153 18.75 -7.89 0.80
C LEU A 153 18.50 -7.92 2.30
N ASN A 154 18.79 -6.83 2.98
CA ASN A 154 18.54 -6.70 4.41
C ASN A 154 17.11 -6.19 4.67
N THR A 155 16.68 -5.18 3.92
CA THR A 155 15.31 -4.66 4.00
C THR A 155 14.90 -3.91 2.73
N LEU A 156 13.59 -3.75 2.54
CA LEU A 156 12.96 -2.93 1.51
C LEU A 156 12.01 -1.94 2.16
N SER A 157 11.99 -0.70 1.67
CA SER A 157 11.02 0.31 2.13
C SER A 157 10.61 1.22 0.99
N CYS A 158 9.34 1.60 0.95
CA CYS A 158 8.88 2.65 0.05
C CYS A 158 9.01 4.00 0.76
N LYS A 159 9.86 4.90 0.29
CA LYS A 159 10.06 6.23 0.92
C LYS A 159 9.39 7.34 0.12
N PRO A 160 8.78 8.36 0.76
CA PRO A 160 8.26 9.52 0.05
C PRO A 160 9.35 10.19 -0.81
N ILE A 161 9.01 10.54 -2.05
CA ILE A 161 9.86 11.38 -2.90
C ILE A 161 9.68 12.81 -2.40
N ILE A 162 10.56 13.22 -1.48
CA ILE A 162 10.63 14.62 -1.04
C ILE A 162 11.25 15.41 -2.20
N SER A 163 10.39 16.01 -3.03
CA SER A 163 10.81 17.07 -3.96
C SER A 163 11.22 18.25 -3.10
N GLY A 164 12.52 18.51 -3.03
CA GLY A 164 13.05 19.81 -2.59
C GLY A 164 12.63 20.92 -3.54
#